data_AF-A0A0R3WYR5-F1
#
_entry.id   AF-A0A0R3WYR5-F1
#
_cell.length_a   1.000
_cell.length_b   1.000
_cell.length_c   1.000
_cell.angle_alpha   90.00
_cell.angle_beta   90.00
_cell.angle_gamma   90.00
#
_symmetry.space_group_name_H-M   'P 1'
#
loop_
_entity.id
_entity.type
_entity.pdbx_description
1 polymer ?
#
loop_
_entity_poly.entity_id
_entity_poly.type
_entity_poly.pdbx_seq_one_letter_code
_entity_poly.pdbx_strand_id
1 'polypeptide(L)'
;MDLCNQLAGIQNIAKRLEIDIVPAMVGWAFHKAGWAHPEYDGFVVCREVLPALVDAWRAERMSAAASAAADRTERAMTNWKRLTRNLLLFAAFLTAKAFYSLIIFHTNVSLKASCHIGSLNSYSISFVFGFSAI
;
A
#
# COMPACT_ATOMS: atom_id res chain seq x y z
N MET A 1 -35.24 27.65 8.62
CA MET A 1 -34.18 26.90 9.33
C MET A 1 -34.09 25.59 8.58
N ASP A 2 -33.20 25.52 7.60
CA ASP A 2 -33.12 24.37 6.71
C ASP A 2 -32.08 23.41 7.30
N LEU A 3 -32.54 22.23 7.71
CA LEU A 3 -31.73 21.23 8.41
C LEU A 3 -30.84 20.49 7.40
N CYS A 4 -29.52 20.56 7.59
CA CYS A 4 -28.53 19.90 6.75
C CYS A 4 -28.07 18.59 7.44
N ASN A 5 -28.90 17.56 7.43
CA ASN A 5 -28.71 16.36 8.26
C ASN A 5 -27.81 15.25 7.66
N GLN A 6 -27.24 15.45 6.46
CA GLN A 6 -26.52 14.38 5.74
C GLN A 6 -25.14 14.76 5.19
N LEU A 7 -24.59 15.93 5.51
CA LEU A 7 -23.28 16.37 5.00
C LEU A 7 -22.16 15.99 5.98
N ALA A 8 -21.55 14.82 5.77
CA ALA A 8 -20.39 14.36 6.53
C ALA A 8 -19.21 15.34 6.40
N GLY A 9 -18.54 15.65 7.53
CA GLY A 9 -17.32 16.46 7.57
C GLY A 9 -17.50 17.97 7.40
N ILE A 10 -18.73 18.48 7.38
CA ILE A 10 -19.02 19.91 7.15
C ILE A 10 -18.42 20.83 8.22
N GLN A 11 -18.22 20.34 9.46
CA GLN A 11 -17.61 21.10 10.55
C GLN A 11 -16.22 21.63 10.19
N ASN A 12 -15.41 20.85 9.47
CA ASN A 12 -14.05 21.26 9.09
C ASN A 12 -14.10 22.36 8.02
N ILE A 13 -15.06 22.26 7.11
CA ILE A 13 -15.27 23.24 6.04
C ILE A 13 -15.80 24.55 6.61
N ALA A 14 -16.76 24.47 7.55
CA ALA A 14 -17.28 25.63 8.26
C ALA A 14 -16.19 26.36 9.06
N LYS A 15 -15.31 25.62 9.76
CA LYS A 15 -14.15 26.21 10.46
C LYS A 15 -13.18 26.91 9.52
N ARG A 16 -12.94 26.36 8.32
CA ARG A 16 -12.06 26.98 7.32
C ARG A 16 -12.65 28.26 6.72
N LEU A 17 -13.97 28.35 6.67
CA LEU A 17 -14.72 29.50 6.14
C LEU A 17 -15.15 30.49 7.22
N GLU A 18 -14.80 30.25 8.48
CA GLU A 18 -15.19 31.07 9.64
C GLU A 18 -16.71 31.24 9.77
N ILE A 19 -17.46 30.18 9.45
CA ILE A 19 -18.92 30.14 9.54
C ILE A 19 -19.33 29.54 10.88
N ASP A 20 -20.19 30.26 11.61
CA ASP A 20 -20.79 29.77 12.84
C ASP A 20 -21.75 28.61 12.56
N ILE A 21 -21.46 27.46 13.15
CA ILE A 21 -22.22 26.23 13.01
C ILE A 21 -22.36 25.56 14.37
N VAL A 22 -23.58 25.11 14.68
CA VAL A 22 -23.88 24.41 15.93
C VAL A 22 -24.50 23.05 15.61
N PRO A 23 -24.03 21.95 16.22
CA PRO A 23 -24.68 20.65 16.04
C PRO A 23 -26.10 20.69 16.65
N ALA A 24 -27.07 20.16 15.93
CA ALA A 24 -28.46 20.11 16.39
C ALA A 24 -28.65 18.90 17.31
N MET A 25 -28.85 19.13 18.61
CA MET A 25 -29.21 18.08 19.56
C MET A 25 -30.69 17.75 19.41
N VAL A 26 -30.98 16.52 18.97
CA VAL A 26 -32.37 16.08 18.68
C VAL A 26 -32.92 15.19 19.79
N GLY A 27 -32.06 14.57 20.59
CA GLY A 27 -32.52 13.72 21.68
C GLY A 27 -31.41 13.23 22.60
N TRP A 28 -31.76 12.20 23.37
CA TRP A 28 -30.86 11.45 24.22
C TRP A 28 -30.97 9.98 23.84
N ALA A 29 -29.85 9.35 23.55
CA ALA A 29 -29.81 7.93 23.27
C ALA A 29 -29.36 7.17 24.53
N PHE A 30 -30.15 6.14 24.87
CA PHE A 30 -29.90 5.27 26.00
C PHE A 30 -29.45 3.92 25.47
N HIS A 31 -28.14 3.66 25.52
CA HIS A 31 -27.63 2.32 25.25
C HIS A 31 -27.80 1.42 26.48
N LYS A 32 -27.68 0.10 26.29
CA LYS A 32 -27.97 -0.94 27.30
C LYS A 32 -27.22 -0.79 28.64
N ALA A 33 -26.23 0.10 28.75
CA ALA A 33 -25.41 0.36 29.92
C ALA A 33 -25.78 1.64 30.71
N GLY A 34 -27.00 2.16 30.58
CA GLY A 34 -27.62 3.07 31.56
C GLY A 34 -27.14 4.53 31.57
N TRP A 35 -26.22 4.94 30.70
CA TRP A 35 -25.79 6.34 30.57
C TRP A 35 -26.45 7.01 29.37
N ALA A 36 -26.95 8.23 29.59
CA ALA A 36 -27.53 9.06 28.54
C ALA A 36 -26.40 9.78 27.79
N HIS A 37 -26.35 9.61 26.47
CA HIS A 37 -25.52 10.46 25.61
C HIS A 37 -26.42 11.34 24.75
N PRO A 38 -26.08 12.62 24.54
CA PRO A 38 -26.83 13.49 23.65
C PRO A 38 -26.70 12.98 22.20
N GLU A 39 -27.84 12.87 21.52
CA GLU A 39 -27.93 12.49 20.12
C GLU A 39 -27.98 13.76 19.26
N TYR A 40 -27.02 13.89 18.36
CA TYR A 40 -26.93 15.01 17.42
C TYR A 40 -27.35 14.55 16.03
N ASP A 41 -28.38 15.17 15.47
CA ASP A 41 -28.82 14.92 14.09
C ASP A 41 -28.76 16.23 13.29
N GLY A 42 -27.69 16.38 12.53
CA GLY A 42 -27.45 17.51 11.65
C GLY A 42 -26.87 18.75 12.31
N PHE A 43 -26.90 19.84 11.55
CA PHE A 43 -26.32 21.13 11.92
C PHE A 43 -27.30 22.27 11.70
N VAL A 44 -27.24 23.26 12.58
CA VAL A 44 -27.95 24.54 12.45
C VAL A 44 -26.97 25.60 11.95
N VAL A 45 -27.36 26.29 10.89
CA VAL A 45 -26.57 27.35 10.23
C VAL A 45 -27.51 28.51 9.88
N CYS A 46 -26.98 29.73 9.83
CA CYS A 46 -27.68 30.91 9.31
C CYS A 46 -28.07 30.69 7.83
N ARG A 47 -29.27 31.17 7.46
CA ARG A 47 -29.87 30.88 6.15
C ARG A 47 -29.06 31.47 4.99
N GLU A 48 -28.45 32.63 5.21
CA GLU A 48 -27.71 33.41 4.23
C GLU A 48 -26.42 32.69 3.81
N VAL A 49 -25.82 31.95 4.75
CA VAL A 49 -24.51 31.32 4.59
C VAL A 49 -24.61 29.87 4.10
N LEU A 50 -25.78 29.25 4.30
CA LEU A 50 -26.08 27.88 3.86
C LEU A 50 -25.68 27.58 2.40
N PRO A 51 -26.04 28.39 1.38
CA PRO A 51 -25.67 28.08 0.00
C PRO A 51 -24.15 28.07 -0.20
N ALA A 52 -23.43 29.06 0.36
CA ALA A 52 -21.97 29.14 0.25
C ALA A 52 -21.28 27.94 0.91
N LEU A 53 -21.77 27.50 2.07
CA LEU A 53 -21.24 26.34 2.79
C LEU A 53 -21.47 25.04 2.01
N VAL A 54 -22.66 24.85 1.42
CA VAL A 54 -22.99 23.66 0.63
C VAL A 54 -22.16 23.59 -0.65
N ASP A 55 -21.97 24.73 -1.33
CA ASP A 55 -21.15 24.79 -2.54
C ASP A 55 -19.67 24.50 -2.25
N ALA A 56 -19.13 25.06 -1.16
CA ALA A 56 -17.78 24.74 -0.70
C ALA A 56 -17.62 23.24 -0.35
N TRP A 57 -18.63 22.64 0.29
CA TRP A 57 -18.63 21.21 0.57
C TRP A 57 -18.64 20.37 -0.71
N ARG A 58 -19.47 20.73 -1.69
CA ARG A 58 -19.52 20.05 -3.00
C ARG A 58 -18.18 20.14 -3.72
N ALA A 59 -17.57 21.33 -3.76
CA ALA A 59 -16.27 21.55 -4.40
C ALA A 59 -15.17 20.67 -3.78
N GLU A 60 -15.10 20.63 -2.44
CA GLU A 60 -14.13 19.79 -1.72
C GLU A 60 -14.35 18.30 -2.02
N ARG A 61 -15.60 17.84 -2.06
CA ARG A 61 -15.92 16.44 -2.39
C ARG A 61 -15.54 16.08 -3.82
N MET A 62 -15.77 16.97 -4.78
CA MET A 62 -15.35 16.74 -6.17
C MET A 62 -13.83 16.69 -6.30
N SER A 63 -13.12 17.60 -5.62
CA SER A 63 -11.65 17.60 -5.59
C SER A 63 -11.08 16.31 -4.98
N ALA A 64 -11.60 15.88 -3.83
CA ALA A 64 -11.18 14.65 -3.16
C ALA A 64 -11.50 13.39 -3.99
N ALA A 65 -12.61 13.37 -4.72
CA ALA A 65 -12.94 12.26 -5.61
C ALA A 65 -11.98 12.19 -6.81
N ALA A 66 -11.62 13.34 -7.37
CA ALA A 66 -10.66 13.44 -8.48
C ALA A 66 -9.25 13.00 -8.05
N SER A 67 -8.76 13.48 -6.90
CA SER A 67 -7.46 13.06 -6.37
C SER A 67 -7.43 11.58 -6.01
N ALA A 68 -8.49 11.06 -5.38
CA ALA A 68 -8.60 9.62 -5.10
C ALA A 68 -8.62 8.76 -6.37
N ALA A 69 -9.20 9.26 -7.47
CA ALA A 69 -9.15 8.57 -8.76
C ALA A 69 -7.72 8.57 -9.34
N ALA A 70 -7.02 9.70 -9.30
CA ALA A 70 -5.62 9.80 -9.73
C ALA A 70 -4.72 8.85 -8.92
N ASP A 71 -4.83 8.89 -7.59
CA ASP A 71 -4.11 8.00 -6.67
C ASP A 71 -4.32 6.51 -6.99
N ARG A 72 -5.56 6.10 -7.33
CA ARG A 72 -5.83 4.71 -7.72
C ARG A 72 -5.06 4.32 -8.97
N THR A 73 -5.02 5.19 -9.97
CA THR A 73 -4.28 4.91 -11.21
C THR A 73 -2.77 4.85 -10.96
N GLU A 74 -2.22 5.73 -10.13
CA GLU A 74 -0.81 5.73 -9.78
C GLU A 74 -0.42 4.48 -8.98
N ARG A 75 -1.24 4.08 -8.00
CA ARG A 75 -1.04 2.85 -7.22
C ARG A 75 -1.09 1.62 -8.10
N ALA A 76 -2.05 1.55 -9.03
CA ALA A 76 -2.13 0.45 -10.00
C ALA A 76 -0.87 0.38 -10.87
N MET A 77 -0.40 1.51 -11.40
CA MET A 77 0.81 1.58 -12.22
C MET A 77 2.07 1.18 -11.43
N THR A 78 2.19 1.67 -10.20
CA THR A 78 3.32 1.34 -9.31
C THR A 78 3.33 -0.14 -8.94
N ASN A 79 2.15 -0.71 -8.65
CA ASN A 79 2.01 -2.13 -8.39
C ASN A 79 2.40 -2.97 -9.62
N TRP A 80 1.95 -2.59 -10.81
CA TRP A 80 2.32 -3.29 -12.04
C TRP A 80 3.83 -3.22 -12.34
N LYS A 81 4.47 -2.07 -12.11
CA LYS A 81 5.94 -1.93 -12.20
C LYS A 81 6.67 -2.82 -11.18
N ARG A 82 6.13 -2.94 -9.96
CA ARG A 82 6.67 -3.85 -8.94
C ARG A 82 6.54 -5.32 -9.36
N LEU A 83 5.38 -5.71 -9.89
CA LEU A 83 5.12 -7.06 -10.36
C LEU A 83 6.08 -7.45 -11.49
N THR A 84 6.19 -6.62 -12.52
CA THR A 84 7.07 -6.87 -13.68
C THR A 84 8.53 -7.00 -13.28
N ARG A 85 9.03 -6.09 -12.42
CA ARG A 85 10.40 -6.19 -11.88
C ARG A 85 10.63 -7.51 -11.13
N ASN A 86 9.69 -7.90 -10.28
CA ASN A 86 9.82 -9.14 -9.51
C ASN A 86 9.79 -10.37 -10.43
N LEU A 87 8.94 -10.41 -11.44
CA LEU A 87 8.89 -11.51 -12.42
C LEU A 87 10.22 -11.66 -13.19
N LEU A 88 10.84 -10.56 -13.60
CA LEU A 88 12.15 -10.59 -14.25
C LEU A 88 13.24 -11.10 -13.31
N LEU A 89 13.23 -10.67 -12.04
CA LEU A 89 14.15 -11.19 -11.02
C LEU A 89 13.94 -12.69 -10.77
N PHE A 90 12.68 -13.15 -10.69
CA PHE A 90 12.37 -14.57 -10.53
C PHE A 90 12.88 -15.40 -11.72
N ALA A 91 12.70 -14.92 -12.95
CA ALA A 91 13.19 -15.61 -14.15
C ALA A 91 14.73 -15.74 -14.12
N ALA A 92 15.44 -14.65 -13.82
CA ALA A 92 16.90 -14.65 -13.71
C ALA A 92 17.41 -15.57 -12.59
N PHE A 93 16.71 -15.60 -11.45
CA PHE A 93 17.05 -16.49 -10.35
C PHE A 93 16.86 -17.97 -10.73
N LEU A 94 15.76 -18.31 -11.42
CA LEU A 94 15.50 -19.67 -11.87
C LEU A 94 16.57 -20.17 -12.84
N THR A 95 16.97 -19.34 -13.81
CA THR A 95 18.07 -19.69 -14.73
C THR A 95 19.38 -19.85 -13.99
N ALA A 96 19.74 -18.92 -13.11
CA ALA A 96 20.98 -19.01 -12.33
C ALA A 96 21.02 -20.27 -11.45
N LYS A 97 19.89 -20.65 -10.83
CA LYS A 97 19.78 -21.86 -10.02
C LYS A 97 19.91 -23.13 -10.85
N ALA A 98 19.33 -23.16 -12.05
CA ALA A 98 19.49 -24.27 -12.99
C ALA A 98 20.95 -24.41 -13.45
N PHE A 99 21.60 -23.31 -13.84
CA PHE A 99 23.03 -23.30 -14.19
C PHE A 99 23.92 -23.76 -13.02
N TYR A 100 23.67 -23.26 -11.81
CA TYR A 100 24.44 -23.67 -10.62
C TYR A 100 24.28 -25.16 -10.32
N SER A 101 23.07 -25.70 -10.42
CA SER A 101 22.84 -27.14 -10.25
C SER A 101 23.54 -28.00 -11.32
N LEU A 102 23.57 -27.52 -12.58
CA LEU A 102 24.25 -28.21 -13.68
C LEU A 102 25.77 -28.19 -13.51
N ILE A 103 26.33 -27.05 -13.07
CA ILE A 103 27.76 -26.92 -12.76
C ILE A 103 28.13 -27.85 -11.61
N ILE A 104 27.35 -27.90 -10.52
CA ILE A 104 27.60 -28.84 -9.41
C ILE A 104 27.56 -30.29 -9.89
N PHE A 105 26.61 -30.64 -10.76
CA PHE A 105 26.52 -32.00 -11.28
C PHE A 105 27.73 -32.34 -12.17
N HIS A 106 28.15 -31.41 -13.03
CA HIS A 106 29.33 -31.58 -13.87
C HIS A 106 30.64 -31.67 -13.05
N THR A 107 30.80 -30.86 -12.00
CA THR A 107 31.96 -30.97 -11.10
C THR A 107 31.96 -32.29 -10.32
N ASN A 108 30.80 -32.77 -9.84
CA ASN A 108 30.70 -34.06 -9.15
C ASN A 108 30.97 -35.26 -10.08
N VAL A 109 30.52 -35.22 -11.34
CA VAL A 109 30.83 -36.24 -12.35
C VAL A 109 32.32 -36.23 -12.68
N SER A 110 32.93 -35.05 -12.84
CA SER A 110 34.37 -34.92 -13.13
C SER A 110 35.25 -35.38 -11.95
N LEU A 111 34.84 -35.11 -10.70
CA LEU A 111 35.51 -35.63 -9.49
C LEU A 111 35.41 -37.16 -9.40
N LYS A 112 34.26 -37.75 -9.76
CA LYS A 112 34.07 -39.21 -9.70
C LYS A 112 34.81 -39.96 -10.81
N ALA A 113 34.97 -39.35 -11.99
CA ALA A 113 35.80 -39.88 -13.07
C ALA A 113 37.30 -39.86 -12.72
N SER A 114 37.80 -38.81 -12.06
CA SER A 114 39.19 -38.77 -11.55
C SER A 114 39.45 -39.80 -10.45
N CYS A 115 38.46 -40.08 -9.58
CA CYS A 115 38.62 -41.07 -8.51
C CYS A 115 38.74 -42.52 -9.02
N HIS A 116 38.17 -42.83 -10.19
CA HIS A 116 38.28 -44.17 -10.79
C HIS A 116 39.60 -44.42 -11.56
N ILE A 117 40.38 -43.36 -11.84
CA ILE A 117 41.66 -43.43 -12.57
C ILE A 117 42.87 -43.21 -11.63
N GLY A 118 42.66 -42.66 -10.44
CA GLY A 118 43.70 -42.33 -9.46
C GLY A 118 43.74 -43.25 -8.24
N SER A 119 43.96 -44.56 -8.44
CA SER A 119 44.51 -45.45 -7.40
C SER A 119 45.84 -46.04 -7.87
N LEU A 120 46.76 -45.15 -8.27
CA LEU A 120 48.18 -45.28 -7.95
C LEU A 120 48.70 -43.87 -7.68
N ASN A 121 49.13 -43.67 -6.44
CA ASN A 121 49.93 -42.58 -5.89
C ASN A 121 49.29 -41.20 -5.69
N SER A 122 49.20 -40.90 -4.39
CA SER A 122 49.29 -39.61 -3.71
C SER A 122 50.06 -38.49 -4.42
N TYR A 123 49.73 -37.28 -3.99
CA TYR A 123 50.47 -36.01 -4.07
C TYR A 123 50.11 -35.05 -5.22
N SER A 124 49.55 -33.92 -4.79
CA SER A 124 49.50 -32.61 -5.46
C SER A 124 48.53 -32.43 -6.63
N ILE A 125 47.43 -31.71 -6.38
CA ILE A 125 46.96 -30.62 -7.24
C ILE A 125 46.29 -29.59 -6.33
N SER A 126 47.06 -28.55 -6.01
CA SER A 126 46.51 -27.25 -5.68
C SER A 126 45.93 -26.67 -6.97
N PHE A 127 44.64 -26.40 -7.04
CA PHE A 127 44.10 -25.51 -8.06
C PHE A 127 43.20 -24.45 -7.43
N VAL A 128 43.76 -23.26 -7.44
CA VAL A 128 43.21 -21.98 -7.02
C VAL A 128 42.02 -21.64 -7.92
N PHE A 129 40.86 -21.34 -7.34
CA PHE A 129 39.95 -20.34 -7.89
C PHE A 129 39.28 -19.60 -6.73
N GLY A 130 39.97 -18.58 -6.25
CA GLY A 130 39.34 -17.48 -5.53
C GLY A 130 38.52 -16.65 -6.51
N PHE A 131 37.21 -16.60 -6.29
CA PHE A 131 36.40 -15.50 -6.78
C PHE A 131 36.15 -14.58 -5.57
N SER A 132 37.06 -13.62 -5.43
CA SER A 132 36.89 -12.48 -4.54
C SER A 132 35.86 -11.53 -5.16
N ALA A 133 35.02 -10.97 -4.30
CA ALA A 133 33.94 -10.04 -4.60
C ALA A 133 34.39 -8.81 -5.41
N ILE A 134 33.59 -8.42 -6.40
CA ILE A 134 33.31 -7.03 -6.84
C ILE A 134 31.84 -6.95 -7.24
#